data_AF-A0A108TBK3-F1
#
_entry.id   AF-A0A108TBK3-F1
#
_cell.length_a   1.000
_cell.length_b   1.000
_cell.length_c   1.000
_cell.angle_alpha   90.00
_cell.angle_beta   90.00
_cell.angle_gamma   90.00
#
_symmetry.space_group_name_H-M   'P 1'
#
loop_
_entity.id
_entity.type
_entity.pdbx_description
1 polymer ?
#
loop_
_entity_poly.entity_id
_entity_poly.type
_entity_poly.pdbx_seq_one_letter_code
_entity_poly.pdbx_strand_id
1 'polypeptide(L)'
;MIISPIIFFILGASNTFNIFNIEEELNIKNKIKMKNDAGEEYSALVDTRTFLYAEEIQSAIKNNYIIIGRSIARGYDSLFFKDWADKALNLKRGERQSCETSILNIFNYFGIIGVIIYMSIFWRASYLAITKSKNIFIPIIGIYIAFRWMFAWIEDFSKFDLNYLFLWIFISLCYSPIFRNMTNREYKNWFYTIIR
;
A
#
# COMPACT_ATOMS: atom_id res chain seq x y z
N MET A 1 -6.93 8.99 -7.53
CA MET A 1 -6.61 8.19 -6.32
C MET A 1 -6.68 6.69 -6.60
N ILE A 2 -7.81 6.14 -7.06
CA ILE A 2 -7.92 4.68 -7.28
C ILE A 2 -7.08 4.19 -8.47
N ILE A 3 -7.17 4.85 -9.62
CA ILE A 3 -6.48 4.39 -10.86
C ILE A 3 -5.05 4.93 -10.95
N SER A 4 -4.75 6.06 -10.31
CA SER A 4 -3.45 6.73 -10.36
C SER A 4 -2.23 5.82 -10.07
N PRO A 5 -2.21 4.97 -9.02
CA PRO A 5 -1.05 4.12 -8.78
C PRO A 5 -0.79 3.12 -9.92
N ILE A 6 -1.84 2.61 -10.57
CA ILE A 6 -1.71 1.68 -11.71
C ILE A 6 -1.09 2.40 -12.91
N ILE A 7 -1.51 3.64 -13.18
CA ILE A 7 -0.93 4.45 -14.26
C ILE A 7 0.55 4.70 -14.00
N PHE A 8 0.91 5.14 -12.79
CA PHE A 8 2.33 5.39 -12.45
C PHE A 8 3.16 4.12 -12.49
N PHE A 9 2.60 2.97 -12.08
CA PHE A 9 3.27 1.70 -12.22
C PHE A 9 3.55 1.34 -13.69
N ILE A 10 2.58 1.50 -14.59
CA ILE A 10 2.76 1.25 -16.03
C ILE A 10 3.81 2.19 -16.63
N LEU A 11 3.79 3.47 -16.26
CA LEU A 11 4.78 4.44 -16.72
C LEU A 11 6.20 4.10 -16.25
N GLY A 12 6.34 3.68 -15.00
CA GLY A 12 7.63 3.23 -14.46
C GLY A 12 8.11 1.94 -15.11
N ALA A 13 7.23 0.95 -15.25
CA ALA A 13 7.55 -0.34 -15.87
C ALA A 13 7.89 -0.24 -17.37
N SER A 14 7.38 0.79 -18.06
CA SER A 14 7.70 1.09 -19.46
C SER A 14 8.93 1.98 -19.64
N ASN A 15 9.62 2.36 -18.55
CA ASN A 15 10.72 3.34 -18.54
C ASN A 15 10.32 4.71 -19.15
N THR A 16 9.04 5.07 -19.13
CA THR A 16 8.58 6.37 -19.64
C THR A 16 8.70 7.45 -18.58
N PHE A 17 8.33 7.13 -17.34
CA PHE A 17 8.41 8.04 -16.20
C PHE A 17 8.35 7.25 -14.88
N ASN A 18 9.33 7.47 -14.01
CA ASN A 18 9.38 6.86 -12.68
C ASN A 18 9.10 7.89 -11.57
N ILE A 19 7.91 7.78 -10.96
CA ILE A 19 7.51 8.66 -9.85
C ILE A 19 8.43 8.58 -8.62
N PHE A 20 9.11 7.44 -8.41
CA PHE A 20 10.04 7.28 -7.29
C PHE A 20 11.41 7.90 -7.55
N ASN A 21 11.78 8.12 -8.82
CA ASN A 21 13.06 8.72 -9.22
C ASN A 21 12.89 10.20 -9.64
N ILE A 22 12.06 10.95 -8.91
CA ILE A 22 11.62 12.28 -9.34
C ILE A 22 12.75 13.31 -9.46
N GLU A 23 13.85 13.15 -8.71
CA GLU A 23 15.00 14.06 -8.80
C GLU A 23 15.67 14.04 -10.16
N GLU A 24 15.81 12.84 -10.74
CA GLU A 24 16.40 12.66 -12.05
C GLU A 24 15.42 13.06 -13.14
N GLU A 25 14.16 12.63 -13.02
CA GLU A 25 13.08 12.96 -13.97
C GLU A 25 12.87 14.48 -14.13
N LEU A 26 13.02 15.24 -13.04
CA LEU A 26 12.83 16.70 -13.05
C LEU A 26 14.13 17.51 -13.07
N ASN A 27 15.30 16.87 -13.13
CA ASN A 27 16.61 17.53 -13.04
C ASN A 27 16.75 18.48 -11.83
N ILE A 28 16.25 18.05 -10.66
CA ILE A 28 16.25 18.84 -9.41
C ILE A 28 17.18 18.28 -8.33
N LYS A 29 18.22 17.53 -8.74
CA LYS A 29 19.16 16.84 -7.84
C LYS A 29 19.58 17.68 -6.64
N ASN A 30 19.44 17.13 -5.44
CA ASN A 30 19.89 17.69 -4.16
C ASN A 30 19.27 19.04 -3.76
N LYS A 31 18.11 19.42 -4.33
CA LYS A 31 17.41 20.64 -3.90
C LYS A 31 16.69 20.49 -2.56
N ILE A 32 16.28 19.27 -2.20
CA ILE A 32 15.58 18.98 -0.94
C ILE A 32 16.43 18.03 -0.12
N LYS A 33 17.13 18.58 0.87
CA LYS A 33 18.02 17.84 1.76
C LYS A 33 17.40 17.68 3.15
N MET A 34 17.65 16.55 3.77
CA MET A 34 17.37 16.27 5.17
C MET A 34 18.68 15.95 5.88
N LYS A 35 18.74 16.21 7.19
CA LYS A 35 19.87 15.84 8.04
C LYS A 35 19.48 14.64 8.88
N ASN A 36 20.37 13.65 8.97
CA ASN A 36 20.22 12.59 9.97
C ASN A 36 20.67 13.09 11.35
N ASP A 37 20.47 12.28 12.38
CA ASP A 37 20.89 12.59 13.76
C ASP A 37 22.41 12.77 13.91
N ALA A 38 23.20 12.29 12.94
CA ALA A 38 24.65 12.46 12.86
C ALA A 38 25.09 13.73 12.10
N GLY A 39 24.14 14.52 11.58
CA GLY A 39 24.39 15.77 10.85
C GLY A 39 24.74 15.61 9.37
N GLU A 40 24.68 14.38 8.83
CA GLU A 40 24.91 14.11 7.41
C GLU A 40 23.68 14.51 6.58
N GLU A 41 23.93 15.25 5.50
CA GLU A 41 22.90 15.67 4.55
C GLU A 41 22.64 14.58 3.51
N TYR A 42 21.39 14.11 3.43
CA TYR A 42 20.93 13.20 2.38
C TYR A 42 19.72 13.81 1.65
N SER A 43 19.49 13.41 0.41
CA SER A 43 18.30 13.87 -0.31
C SER A 43 17.04 13.21 0.23
N ALA A 44 15.99 14.00 0.47
CA ALA A 44 14.68 13.51 0.91
C ALA A 44 13.97 12.70 -0.18
N LEU A 45 14.42 12.81 -1.42
CA LEU A 45 13.77 12.27 -2.61
C LEU A 45 14.53 11.06 -3.18
N VAL A 46 15.41 10.44 -2.39
CA VAL A 46 16.12 9.22 -2.80
C VAL A 46 15.13 8.10 -3.09
N ASP A 47 15.26 7.50 -4.27
CA ASP A 47 14.49 6.34 -4.66
C ASP A 47 14.93 5.10 -3.86
N THR A 48 14.03 4.62 -3.02
CA THR A 48 14.18 3.39 -2.23
C THR A 48 13.11 2.35 -2.55
N ARG A 49 12.30 2.57 -3.61
CA ARG A 49 11.11 1.76 -3.91
C ARG A 49 11.24 1.01 -5.22
N THR A 50 11.82 1.61 -6.26
CA THR A 50 11.96 0.95 -7.57
C THR A 50 12.67 -0.39 -7.47
N PHE A 51 13.69 -0.47 -6.62
CA PHE A 51 14.43 -1.71 -6.37
C PHE A 51 13.54 -2.84 -5.84
N LEU A 52 12.62 -2.54 -4.92
CA LEU A 52 11.71 -3.53 -4.33
C LEU A 52 10.76 -4.10 -5.38
N TYR A 53 10.21 -3.24 -6.23
CA TYR A 53 9.39 -3.67 -7.37
C TYR A 53 10.17 -4.59 -8.32
N ALA A 54 11.42 -4.24 -8.63
CA ALA A 54 12.26 -5.03 -9.52
C ALA A 54 12.55 -6.43 -8.97
N GLU A 55 12.98 -6.55 -7.70
CA GLU A 55 13.27 -7.87 -7.09
C GLU A 55 12.02 -8.76 -7.05
N GLU A 56 10.89 -8.19 -6.64
CA GLU A 56 9.67 -8.97 -6.41
C GLU A 56 9.03 -9.46 -7.71
N ILE A 57 9.02 -8.61 -8.75
CA ILE A 57 8.54 -8.99 -10.09
C ILE A 57 9.49 -10.03 -10.72
N GLN A 58 10.81 -9.86 -10.59
CA GLN A 58 11.77 -10.83 -11.10
C GLN A 58 11.63 -12.19 -10.40
N SER A 59 11.45 -12.18 -9.07
CA SER A 59 11.15 -13.39 -8.30
C SER A 59 9.87 -14.07 -8.78
N ALA A 60 8.81 -13.31 -9.05
CA ALA A 60 7.54 -13.82 -9.56
C ALA A 60 7.65 -14.45 -10.96
N ILE A 61 8.44 -13.84 -11.85
CA ILE A 61 8.73 -14.37 -13.18
C ILE A 61 9.52 -15.67 -13.06
N LYS A 62 10.62 -15.65 -12.31
CA LYS A 62 11.54 -16.79 -12.14
C LYS A 62 10.85 -18.02 -11.56
N ASN A 63 9.93 -17.81 -10.61
CA ASN A 63 9.22 -18.88 -9.91
C ASN A 63 7.79 -19.11 -10.45
N ASN A 64 7.42 -18.47 -11.56
CA ASN A 64 6.14 -18.62 -12.26
C ASN A 64 4.88 -18.45 -11.36
N TYR A 65 4.83 -17.38 -10.57
CA TYR A 65 3.70 -17.12 -9.65
C TYR A 65 2.98 -15.78 -9.87
N ILE A 66 3.19 -15.12 -11.01
CA ILE A 66 2.62 -13.79 -11.33
C ILE A 66 1.08 -13.76 -11.17
N ILE A 67 0.38 -14.80 -11.59
CA ILE A 67 -1.09 -14.79 -11.68
C ILE A 67 -1.75 -15.03 -10.32
N ILE A 68 -1.37 -16.11 -9.65
CA ILE A 68 -2.03 -16.61 -8.43
C ILE A 68 -1.25 -16.32 -7.14
N GLY A 69 -0.04 -15.81 -7.26
CA GLY A 69 0.84 -15.59 -6.12
C GLY A 69 1.57 -16.84 -5.66
N ARG A 70 2.54 -16.61 -4.80
CA ARG A 70 3.35 -17.57 -4.08
C ARG A 70 2.62 -18.00 -2.80
N SER A 71 3.10 -19.05 -2.16
CA SER A 71 2.56 -19.47 -0.86
C SER A 71 2.76 -18.40 0.21
N ILE A 72 1.80 -18.25 1.14
CA ILE A 72 1.90 -17.38 2.33
C ILE A 72 3.10 -17.76 3.21
N ALA A 73 3.60 -18.98 3.09
CA ALA A 73 4.81 -19.45 3.78
C ALA A 73 6.13 -19.07 3.07
N ARG A 74 6.08 -18.29 1.99
CA ARG A 74 7.22 -17.96 1.12
C ARG A 74 7.30 -16.46 0.86
N GLY A 75 8.48 -15.89 1.08
CA GLY A 75 8.81 -14.53 0.66
C GLY A 75 9.16 -14.45 -0.82
N TYR A 76 9.58 -13.28 -1.29
CA TYR A 76 10.18 -13.13 -2.62
C TYR A 76 11.70 -13.32 -2.55
N ASP A 77 12.29 -13.80 -3.64
CA ASP A 77 13.75 -13.96 -3.75
C ASP A 77 14.39 -12.56 -3.74
N SER A 78 15.30 -12.30 -2.80
CA SER A 78 16.04 -11.03 -2.73
C SER A 78 17.53 -11.33 -2.67
N LEU A 79 18.30 -10.85 -3.65
CA LEU A 79 19.74 -11.06 -3.69
C LEU A 79 20.46 -10.10 -2.75
N PHE A 80 19.93 -8.88 -2.63
CA PHE A 80 20.53 -7.83 -1.82
C PHE A 80 20.35 -8.08 -0.32
N PHE A 81 19.19 -8.59 0.08
CA PHE A 81 18.87 -8.85 1.49
C PHE A 81 19.04 -10.32 1.90
N LYS A 82 19.56 -11.18 1.02
CA LYS A 82 19.68 -12.63 1.23
C LYS A 82 20.31 -12.99 2.57
N ASP A 83 21.53 -12.51 2.82
CA ASP A 83 22.31 -12.91 4.00
C ASP A 83 21.69 -12.38 5.29
N TRP A 84 21.11 -11.17 5.24
CA TRP A 84 20.39 -10.59 6.38
C TRP A 84 19.11 -11.37 6.68
N ALA A 85 18.29 -11.66 5.66
CA ALA A 85 17.03 -12.37 5.80
C ALA A 85 17.23 -13.81 6.29
N ASP A 86 18.23 -14.51 5.74
CA ASP A 86 18.59 -15.86 6.13
C ASP A 86 19.06 -15.91 7.59
N LYS A 87 19.88 -14.95 8.01
CA LYS A 87 20.32 -14.84 9.41
C LYS A 87 19.17 -14.49 10.35
N ALA A 88 18.27 -13.57 9.97
CA ALA A 88 17.14 -13.15 10.79
C ALA A 88 16.12 -14.26 11.02
N LEU A 89 15.89 -15.11 10.01
CA LEU A 89 14.93 -16.21 10.06
C LEU A 89 15.54 -17.55 10.45
N ASN A 90 16.87 -17.62 10.58
CA ASN A 90 17.63 -18.85 10.76
C ASN A 90 17.31 -19.91 9.68
N LEU A 91 17.14 -19.43 8.45
CA LEU A 91 16.84 -20.23 7.25
C LEU A 91 17.91 -19.95 6.19
N LYS A 92 18.05 -20.82 5.19
CA LYS A 92 18.96 -20.61 4.04
C LYS A 92 18.15 -20.58 2.74
N ARG A 93 17.23 -19.63 2.63
CA ARG A 93 16.28 -19.54 1.51
C ARG A 93 16.57 -18.35 0.60
N GLY A 94 17.21 -17.30 1.09
CA GLY A 94 17.39 -16.03 0.40
C GLY A 94 16.08 -15.34 0.05
N GLU A 95 15.09 -15.49 0.93
CA GLU A 95 13.75 -14.94 0.73
C GLU A 95 13.44 -13.87 1.74
N ARG A 96 12.90 -12.75 1.26
CA ARG A 96 12.39 -11.68 2.10
C ARG A 96 10.88 -11.84 2.30
N GLN A 97 10.46 -12.04 3.55
CA GLN A 97 9.06 -12.36 3.90
C GLN A 97 8.12 -11.16 3.85
N SER A 98 8.65 -9.93 3.86
CA SER A 98 7.83 -8.72 3.85
C SER A 98 8.54 -7.57 3.16
N CYS A 99 7.76 -6.83 2.39
CA CYS A 99 8.10 -5.59 1.74
C CYS A 99 7.46 -4.41 2.49
N GLU A 100 8.14 -3.26 2.49
CA GLU A 100 7.62 -1.97 2.97
C GLU A 100 6.43 -1.50 2.13
N THR A 101 6.34 -1.95 0.87
CA THR A 101 5.25 -1.59 -0.03
C THR A 101 4.15 -2.66 0.02
N SER A 102 3.04 -2.37 0.70
CA SER A 102 1.95 -3.33 0.93
C SER A 102 1.42 -4.03 -0.33
N ILE A 103 1.30 -3.31 -1.45
CA ILE A 103 0.77 -3.91 -2.68
C ILE A 103 1.65 -5.05 -3.19
N LEU A 104 2.96 -4.94 -2.97
CA LEU A 104 3.90 -5.97 -3.35
C LEU A 104 3.69 -7.23 -2.51
N ASN A 105 3.48 -7.10 -1.19
CA ASN A 105 3.10 -8.25 -0.35
C ASN A 105 1.82 -8.96 -0.85
N ILE A 106 0.79 -8.20 -1.23
CA ILE A 106 -0.44 -8.76 -1.80
C ILE A 106 -0.14 -9.50 -3.12
N PHE A 107 0.67 -8.89 -3.99
CA PHE A 107 1.09 -9.51 -5.24
C PHE A 107 1.92 -10.78 -5.02
N ASN A 108 2.87 -10.79 -4.07
CA ASN A 108 3.66 -11.97 -3.78
C ASN A 108 2.80 -13.12 -3.26
N TYR A 109 1.78 -12.88 -2.44
CA TYR A 109 0.97 -13.98 -1.88
C TYR A 109 -0.23 -14.40 -2.73
N PHE A 110 -0.80 -13.49 -3.52
CA PHE A 110 -2.06 -13.72 -4.22
C PHE A 110 -2.01 -13.36 -5.71
N GLY A 111 -0.85 -12.90 -6.19
CA GLY A 111 -0.62 -12.54 -7.58
C GLY A 111 -1.46 -11.36 -8.03
N ILE A 112 -1.57 -11.21 -9.34
CA ILE A 112 -2.37 -10.14 -9.95
C ILE A 112 -3.87 -10.29 -9.61
N ILE A 113 -4.35 -11.52 -9.41
CA ILE A 113 -5.74 -11.78 -9.00
C ILE A 113 -6.00 -11.15 -7.63
N GLY A 114 -5.10 -11.36 -6.67
CA GLY A 114 -5.19 -10.74 -5.36
C GLY A 114 -5.17 -9.23 -5.41
N VAL A 115 -4.30 -8.64 -6.23
CA VAL A 115 -4.24 -7.18 -6.43
C VAL A 115 -5.57 -6.63 -6.96
N ILE A 116 -6.20 -7.32 -7.93
CA ILE A 116 -7.50 -6.91 -8.50
C ILE A 116 -8.63 -7.02 -7.47
N ILE A 117 -8.66 -8.10 -6.68
CA ILE A 117 -9.65 -8.27 -5.61
C ILE A 117 -9.47 -7.17 -4.56
N TYR A 118 -8.23 -6.93 -4.13
CA TYR A 118 -7.88 -5.91 -3.15
C TYR A 118 -8.29 -4.51 -3.65
N MET A 119 -7.98 -4.17 -4.90
CA MET A 119 -8.45 -2.93 -5.54
C MET A 119 -9.97 -2.81 -5.52
N SER A 120 -10.68 -3.89 -5.85
CA SER A 120 -12.15 -3.90 -5.95
C SER A 120 -12.79 -3.59 -4.60
N ILE A 121 -12.24 -4.12 -3.51
CA ILE A 121 -12.71 -3.85 -2.15
C ILE A 121 -12.61 -2.35 -1.83
N PHE A 122 -11.43 -1.77 -2.06
CA PHE A 122 -11.17 -0.35 -1.75
C PHE A 122 -11.99 0.58 -2.64
N TRP A 123 -12.01 0.31 -3.95
CA TRP A 123 -12.78 1.08 -4.91
C TRP A 123 -14.26 1.10 -4.55
N ARG A 124 -14.86 -0.07 -4.28
CA ARG A 124 -16.29 -0.16 -3.98
C ARG A 124 -16.62 0.45 -2.62
N ALA A 125 -15.78 0.29 -1.60
CA ALA A 125 -15.95 0.96 -0.30
C ALA A 125 -15.97 2.48 -0.46
N SER A 126 -14.94 3.05 -1.08
CA SER A 126 -14.83 4.49 -1.31
C SER A 126 -15.97 5.03 -2.18
N TYR A 127 -16.36 4.31 -3.23
CA TYR A 127 -17.47 4.72 -4.10
C TYR A 127 -18.79 4.80 -3.35
N LEU A 128 -19.15 3.76 -2.58
CA LEU A 128 -20.39 3.73 -1.80
C LEU A 128 -20.39 4.83 -0.73
N ALA A 129 -19.26 5.01 -0.05
CA ALA A 129 -19.13 6.01 1.00
C ALA A 129 -19.27 7.44 0.47
N ILE A 130 -18.62 7.77 -0.64
CA ILE A 130 -18.61 9.13 -1.19
C ILE A 130 -19.93 9.49 -1.87
N THR A 131 -20.53 8.54 -2.62
CA THR A 131 -21.67 8.87 -3.50
C THR A 131 -23.03 8.52 -2.93
N LYS A 132 -23.12 7.64 -1.93
CA LYS A 132 -24.39 7.09 -1.42
C LYS A 132 -24.64 7.35 0.07
N SER A 133 -23.85 8.21 0.71
CA SER A 133 -24.00 8.52 2.14
C SER A 133 -24.83 9.80 2.36
N LYS A 134 -25.58 9.83 3.47
CA LYS A 134 -26.45 10.94 3.90
C LYS A 134 -25.85 11.79 5.03
N ASN A 135 -24.61 11.51 5.42
CA ASN A 135 -23.84 12.25 6.40
C ASN A 135 -22.45 12.62 5.86
N ILE A 136 -21.76 13.52 6.55
CA ILE A 136 -20.42 13.99 6.16
C ILE A 136 -19.30 13.03 6.61
N PHE A 137 -19.53 12.22 7.64
CA PHE A 137 -18.49 11.39 8.25
C PHE A 137 -18.07 10.22 7.36
N ILE A 138 -19.03 9.48 6.79
CA ILE A 138 -18.72 8.32 5.95
C ILE A 138 -17.99 8.72 4.64
N PRO A 139 -18.38 9.79 3.92
CA PRO A 139 -17.59 10.26 2.77
C PRO A 139 -16.12 10.59 3.12
N ILE A 140 -15.86 11.22 4.27
CA ILE A 140 -14.48 11.51 4.72
C ILE A 140 -13.69 10.20 4.90
N ILE A 141 -14.30 9.20 5.55
CA ILE A 141 -13.70 7.87 5.70
C ILE A 141 -13.48 7.22 4.32
N GLY A 142 -14.41 7.38 3.39
CA GLY A 142 -14.28 6.89 2.01
C GLY A 142 -13.09 7.50 1.25
N ILE A 143 -12.84 8.79 1.42
CA ILE A 143 -11.65 9.47 0.88
C ILE A 143 -10.38 8.93 1.53
N TYR A 144 -10.37 8.75 2.85
CA TYR A 144 -9.25 8.13 3.56
C TYR A 144 -8.94 6.72 3.04
N ILE A 145 -9.96 5.89 2.79
CA ILE A 145 -9.75 4.55 2.18
C ILE A 145 -9.14 4.66 0.78
N ALA A 146 -9.62 5.59 -0.06
CA ALA A 146 -9.06 5.80 -1.39
C ALA A 146 -7.59 6.27 -1.34
N PHE A 147 -7.25 7.08 -0.33
CA PHE A 147 -5.88 7.46 -0.03
C PHE A 147 -5.04 6.25 0.41
N ARG A 148 -5.55 5.41 1.32
CA ARG A 148 -4.84 4.20 1.79
C ARG A 148 -4.57 3.22 0.67
N TRP A 149 -5.49 3.07 -0.28
CA TRP A 149 -5.22 2.31 -1.52
C TRP A 149 -4.04 2.90 -2.29
N MET A 150 -4.03 4.20 -2.55
CA MET A 150 -2.93 4.85 -3.29
C MET A 150 -1.60 4.72 -2.55
N PHE A 151 -1.61 4.91 -1.23
CA PHE A 151 -0.43 4.87 -0.38
C PHE A 151 0.15 3.45 -0.25
N ALA A 152 -0.67 2.41 -0.37
CA ALA A 152 -0.21 1.01 -0.38
C ALA A 152 0.76 0.67 -1.54
N TRP A 153 0.79 1.49 -2.60
CA TRP A 153 1.74 1.37 -3.72
C TRP A 153 3.04 2.15 -3.47
N ILE A 154 3.10 3.02 -2.47
CA ILE A 154 4.28 3.81 -2.13
C ILE A 154 4.98 3.12 -0.96
N GLU A 155 4.32 3.11 0.20
CA GLU A 155 4.88 2.63 1.45
C GLU A 155 3.74 2.39 2.43
N ASP A 156 3.56 1.15 2.86
CA ASP A 156 2.60 0.78 3.88
C ASP A 156 2.94 -0.62 4.40
N PHE A 157 3.26 -0.76 5.68
CA PHE A 157 3.61 -2.08 6.22
C PHE A 157 2.35 -2.92 6.40
N SER A 158 2.34 -4.13 5.84
CA SER A 158 1.26 -5.12 6.04
C SER A 158 1.39 -5.84 7.39
N LYS A 159 1.60 -5.10 8.48
CA LYS A 159 1.70 -5.64 9.85
C LYS A 159 0.34 -5.61 10.52
N PHE A 160 0.06 -6.61 11.35
CA PHE A 160 -1.14 -6.60 12.18
C PHE A 160 -0.95 -5.62 13.33
N ASP A 161 -1.37 -4.38 13.11
CA ASP A 161 -1.35 -3.30 14.09
C ASP A 161 -2.72 -2.60 14.18
N LEU A 162 -2.80 -1.57 15.01
CA LEU A 162 -4.04 -0.79 15.16
C LEU A 162 -4.44 -0.10 13.85
N ASN A 163 -3.49 0.38 13.05
CA ASN A 163 -3.79 1.03 11.76
C ASN A 163 -4.46 0.05 10.79
N TYR A 164 -3.93 -1.17 10.71
CA TYR A 164 -4.49 -2.25 9.91
C TYR A 164 -5.91 -2.61 10.38
N LEU A 165 -6.13 -2.75 11.69
CA LEU A 165 -7.45 -3.04 12.25
C LEU A 165 -8.45 -1.91 11.93
N PHE A 166 -8.08 -0.65 12.17
CA PHE A 166 -8.94 0.50 11.90
C PHE A 166 -9.27 0.64 10.41
N LEU A 167 -8.32 0.35 9.52
CA LEU A 167 -8.56 0.35 8.07
C LEU A 167 -9.71 -0.58 7.70
N TRP A 168 -9.71 -1.82 8.21
CA TRP A 168 -10.78 -2.79 7.91
C TRP A 168 -12.11 -2.44 8.58
N ILE A 169 -12.09 -1.86 9.77
CA ILE A 169 -13.29 -1.31 10.41
C ILE A 169 -13.88 -0.19 9.54
N PHE A 170 -13.05 0.74 9.06
CA PHE A 170 -13.48 1.84 8.21
C PHE A 170 -14.03 1.37 6.86
N ILE A 171 -13.40 0.39 6.24
CA ILE A 171 -13.94 -0.28 5.04
C ILE A 171 -15.33 -0.83 5.34
N SER A 172 -15.50 -1.52 6.46
CA SER A 172 -16.79 -2.09 6.88
C SER A 172 -17.86 -1.02 7.11
N LEU A 173 -17.52 0.11 7.74
CA LEU A 173 -18.42 1.26 7.91
C LEU A 173 -18.89 1.82 6.56
N CYS A 174 -17.98 1.90 5.59
CA CYS A 174 -18.28 2.39 4.23
C CYS A 174 -19.22 1.45 3.46
N TYR A 175 -19.11 0.14 3.66
CA TYR A 175 -20.05 -0.83 3.07
C TYR A 175 -21.44 -0.77 3.72
N SER A 176 -21.48 -0.62 5.05
CA SER A 176 -22.71 -0.70 5.85
C SER A 176 -23.78 0.33 5.42
N PRO A 177 -24.95 -0.13 4.94
CA PRO A 177 -26.06 0.77 4.62
C PRO A 177 -26.59 1.52 5.85
N ILE A 178 -26.44 0.94 7.05
CA ILE A 178 -26.89 1.55 8.31
C ILE A 178 -26.16 2.86 8.53
N PHE A 179 -24.82 2.82 8.53
CA PHE A 179 -23.99 4.01 8.75
C PHE A 179 -24.07 5.02 7.61
N ARG A 180 -24.19 4.54 6.36
CA ARG A 180 -24.36 5.43 5.20
C ARG A 180 -25.68 6.20 5.23
N ASN A 181 -26.75 5.59 5.73
CA ASN A 181 -28.08 6.22 5.74
C ASN A 181 -28.36 7.04 7.00
N MET A 182 -27.51 6.98 8.03
CA MET A 182 -27.59 7.89 9.17
C MET A 182 -27.42 9.34 8.73
N THR A 183 -28.19 10.23 9.32
CA THR A 183 -27.98 11.68 9.32
C THR A 183 -26.79 12.07 10.19
N ASN A 184 -26.30 13.30 10.04
CA ASN A 184 -25.21 13.81 10.89
C ASN A 184 -25.54 13.73 12.39
N ARG A 185 -26.81 13.91 12.78
CA ARG A 185 -27.24 13.86 14.18
C ARG A 185 -27.23 12.42 14.70
N GLU A 186 -27.77 11.48 13.94
CA GLU A 186 -27.81 10.06 14.32
C GLU A 186 -26.40 9.48 14.45
N TYR A 187 -25.50 9.81 13.51
CA TYR A 187 -24.12 9.36 13.57
C TYR A 187 -23.40 9.89 14.82
N LYS A 188 -23.58 11.18 15.16
CA LYS A 188 -23.02 11.77 16.38
C LYS A 188 -23.55 11.07 17.64
N ASN A 189 -24.85 10.84 17.71
CA ASN A 189 -25.46 10.16 18.85
C ASN A 189 -24.93 8.73 19.01
N TRP A 190 -24.81 7.98 17.92
CA TRP A 190 -24.19 6.66 17.93
C TRP A 190 -22.74 6.74 18.44
N PHE A 191 -21.94 7.66 17.92
CA PHE A 191 -20.54 7.82 18.34
C PHE A 191 -20.41 8.10 19.84
N TYR A 192 -21.31 8.92 20.41
CA TYR A 192 -21.32 9.18 21.86
C TYR A 192 -21.64 7.95 22.72
N THR A 193 -22.33 6.93 22.18
CA THR A 193 -22.57 5.68 22.92
C THR A 193 -21.32 4.79 23.06
N ILE A 194 -20.27 5.07 22.29
CA ILE A 194 -19.01 4.32 22.35
C ILE A 194 -18.02 4.96 23.32
N ILE A 195 -18.01 6.30 23.38
CA ILE A 195 -17.06 7.07 24.21
C ILE A 195 -17.53 7.17 25.66
N ARG A 196 -18.84 7.10 25.89
CA ARG A 196 -19.43 7.14 27.23
C ARG A 196 -19.44 5.76 27.86
#